data_AF-A0A2D8FMJ8-F1
#
_entry.id   AF-A0A2D8FMJ8-F1
#
_cell.length_a   1.000
_cell.length_b   1.000
_cell.length_c   1.000
_cell.angle_alpha   90.00
_cell.angle_beta   90.00
_cell.angle_gamma   90.00
#
_symmetry.space_group_name_H-M   'P 1'
#
loop_
_entity.id
_entity.type
_entity.pdbx_description
1 polymer ?
#
loop_
_entity_poly.entity_id
_entity_poly.type
_entity_poly.pdbx_seq_one_letter_code
_entity_poly.pdbx_strand_id
1 'polypeptide(L)'
;MDDAYSTQLTAGESIEASGLEQLMALKAGDAFLVADGWGDMKGGADGLFAGDTRVLSRWTMTVGLLKPSRLSSGVSQDNVFFSCHTTNRPLPPMGGRSAPAGVMHIERRRFLWDRRMFERIQMVNHGVEDILLPLAFDFGADFADIFQVRG
;
A
#
# COMPACT_ATOMS: atom_id res chain seq x y z
N MET A 1 15.54 -32.50 -26.22
CA MET A 1 14.39 -31.98 -26.97
C MET A 1 13.86 -30.86 -26.11
N ASP A 2 14.36 -29.67 -26.39
CA ASP A 2 14.23 -28.47 -25.54
C ASP A 2 12.91 -27.78 -25.87
N ASP A 3 11.91 -27.96 -25.02
CA ASP A 3 10.68 -27.17 -25.09
C ASP A 3 10.85 -25.92 -24.22
N ALA A 4 11.30 -24.86 -24.87
CA ALA A 4 11.34 -23.51 -24.34
C ALA A 4 9.90 -23.03 -24.06
N TYR A 5 9.55 -22.88 -22.77
CA TYR A 5 8.32 -22.19 -22.38
C TYR A 5 8.46 -20.71 -22.74
N SER A 6 7.73 -20.30 -23.78
CA SER A 6 7.48 -18.90 -24.09
C SER A 6 6.50 -18.35 -23.05
N THR A 7 7.01 -17.62 -22.05
CA THR A 7 6.16 -16.78 -21.18
C THR A 7 5.71 -15.58 -21.98
N GLN A 8 4.48 -15.62 -22.48
CA GLN A 8 3.79 -14.43 -22.96
C GLN A 8 3.54 -13.50 -21.77
N LEU A 9 4.21 -12.35 -21.79
CA LEU A 9 3.94 -11.19 -20.95
C LEU A 9 2.45 -10.84 -21.08
N THR A 10 1.67 -11.17 -20.05
CA THR A 10 0.25 -10.85 -19.98
C THR A 10 0.07 -9.42 -19.49
N ALA A 11 -0.88 -8.71 -20.10
CA ALA A 11 -1.16 -7.29 -19.92
C ALA A 11 -1.18 -6.85 -18.44
N GLY A 12 -0.23 -6.01 -18.05
CA GLY A 12 -0.14 -5.47 -16.70
C GLY A 12 1.20 -4.83 -16.33
N GLU A 13 2.26 -5.04 -17.11
CA GLU A 13 3.50 -4.25 -16.96
C GLU A 13 3.35 -2.90 -17.66
N SER A 14 2.44 -2.07 -17.16
CA SER A 14 2.66 -0.64 -17.26
C SER A 14 3.90 -0.34 -16.43
N ILE A 15 5.03 -0.10 -17.12
CA ILE A 15 6.16 0.63 -16.56
C ILE A 15 5.54 1.92 -16.02
N GLU A 16 5.38 2.00 -14.69
CA GLU A 16 4.94 3.22 -14.03
C GLU A 16 6.04 4.25 -14.26
N ALA A 17 5.89 5.02 -15.34
CA ALA A 17 6.70 6.18 -15.62
C ALA A 17 6.67 7.05 -14.37
N SER A 18 7.85 7.45 -13.88
CA SER A 18 8.03 8.26 -12.69
C SER A 18 7.50 9.68 -12.92
N GLY A 19 6.18 9.84 -12.99
CA GLY A 19 5.54 11.09 -12.62
C GLY A 19 5.79 11.35 -11.14
N LEU A 20 5.75 12.62 -10.73
CA LEU A 20 5.69 12.96 -9.31
C LEU A 20 4.58 12.14 -8.65
N GLU A 21 4.94 11.22 -7.77
CA GLU A 21 4.00 10.34 -7.09
C GLU A 21 3.01 11.24 -6.33
N GLN A 22 1.73 11.20 -6.69
CA GLN A 22 0.72 12.06 -6.07
C GLN A 22 0.54 11.63 -4.61
N LEU A 23 0.96 12.50 -3.70
CA LEU A 23 0.77 12.30 -2.27
C LEU A 23 -0.69 12.47 -1.89
N MET A 24 -1.13 11.61 -0.97
CA MET A 24 -2.47 11.56 -0.43
C MET A 24 -2.43 12.05 1.02
N ALA A 25 -3.23 13.07 1.32
CA ALA A 25 -3.27 13.68 2.64
C ALA A 25 -4.62 13.46 3.33
N LEU A 26 -4.58 13.08 4.61
CA LEU A 26 -5.75 13.02 5.50
C LEU A 26 -5.54 13.99 6.67
N LYS A 27 -6.62 14.61 7.17
CA LYS A 27 -6.54 15.49 8.35
C LYS A 27 -7.75 15.31 9.26
N ALA A 28 -7.50 15.23 10.57
CA ALA A 28 -8.53 15.26 11.60
C ALA A 28 -7.99 15.94 12.87
N GLY A 29 -8.56 17.09 13.24
CA GLY A 29 -8.08 17.88 14.38
C GLY A 29 -6.58 18.22 14.27
N ASP A 30 -5.84 17.93 15.33
CA ASP A 30 -4.39 18.17 15.44
C ASP A 30 -3.52 17.05 14.84
N ALA A 31 -4.13 16.12 14.10
CA ALA A 31 -3.43 15.06 13.38
C ALA A 31 -3.62 15.19 11.88
N PHE A 32 -2.56 14.88 11.14
CA PHE A 32 -2.60 14.72 9.69
C PHE A 32 -1.66 13.61 9.25
N LEU A 33 -1.93 13.05 8.07
CA LEU A 33 -1.16 11.96 7.50
C LEU A 33 -0.85 12.28 6.04
N VAL A 34 0.38 11.97 5.62
CA VAL A 34 0.82 12.04 4.23
C VAL A 34 1.36 10.67 3.83
N ALA A 35 0.87 10.12 2.72
CA ALA A 35 1.30 8.83 2.18
C ALA A 35 1.26 8.82 0.65
N ASP A 36 1.87 7.81 0.05
CA ASP A 36 1.82 7.59 -1.40
C ASP A 36 0.46 7.03 -1.87
N GLY A 37 0.33 6.78 -3.17
CA GLY A 37 -0.90 6.23 -3.77
C GLY A 37 -1.23 4.78 -3.38
N TRP A 38 -0.34 4.05 -2.71
CA TRP A 38 -0.64 2.75 -2.10
C TRP A 38 -1.07 2.89 -0.64
N GLY A 39 -0.96 4.10 -0.08
CA GLY A 39 -1.13 4.35 1.34
C GLY A 39 0.12 4.03 2.16
N ASP A 40 1.27 3.88 1.49
CA ASP A 40 2.56 3.63 2.13
C ASP A 40 3.21 4.95 2.56
N MET A 41 3.81 4.94 3.75
CA MET A 41 4.68 6.00 4.25
C MET A 41 6.10 5.46 4.21
N LYS A 42 6.98 6.05 3.40
CA LYS A 42 8.34 5.54 3.22
C LYS A 42 9.39 6.34 4.00
N GLY A 43 9.00 7.45 4.62
CA GLY A 43 9.88 8.46 5.21
C GLY A 43 9.92 9.72 4.35
N GLY A 44 10.98 10.51 4.44
CA GLY A 44 11.05 11.80 3.74
C GLY A 44 9.99 12.76 4.28
N ALA A 45 9.10 13.26 3.42
CA ALA A 45 7.98 14.12 3.81
C ALA A 45 6.72 13.36 4.30
N ASP A 46 6.69 12.04 4.14
CA ASP A 46 5.56 11.20 4.53
C ASP A 46 5.50 10.99 6.04
N GLY A 47 4.33 10.62 6.54
CA GLY A 47 4.15 10.17 7.92
C GLY A 47 2.79 10.50 8.51
N LEU A 48 2.52 9.96 9.70
CA LEU A 48 1.46 10.39 10.59
C LEU A 48 2.04 11.40 11.59
N PHE A 49 1.43 12.57 11.65
CA PHE A 49 1.81 13.65 12.55
C PHE A 49 0.67 13.90 13.54
N ALA A 50 1.03 14.12 14.80
CA ALA A 50 0.10 14.53 15.85
C ALA A 50 0.76 15.61 16.71
N GLY A 51 0.16 16.81 16.77
CA GLY A 51 0.75 17.95 17.46
C GLY A 51 2.17 18.26 16.95
N ASP A 52 2.32 18.39 15.63
CA ASP A 52 3.56 18.69 14.91
C ASP A 52 4.69 17.65 15.03
N THR A 53 4.49 16.55 15.76
CA THR A 53 5.44 15.45 15.88
C THR A 53 5.08 14.29 14.95
N ARG A 54 6.03 13.78 14.17
CA ARG A 54 5.87 12.58 13.34
C ARG A 54 5.92 11.30 14.18
N VAL A 55 4.74 10.82 14.58
CA VAL A 55 4.60 9.61 15.41
C VAL A 55 4.72 8.30 14.62
N LEU A 56 4.55 8.35 13.28
CA LEU A 56 4.78 7.21 12.39
C LEU A 56 5.51 7.72 11.14
N SER A 57 6.80 7.40 11.02
CA SER A 57 7.66 7.80 9.90
C SER A 57 7.67 6.78 8.77
N ARG A 58 7.31 5.53 9.08
CA ARG A 58 7.25 4.44 8.12
C ARG A 58 6.04 3.56 8.37
N TRP A 59 5.37 3.19 7.28
CA TRP A 59 4.24 2.27 7.26
C TRP A 59 4.06 1.76 5.84
N THR A 60 4.58 0.58 5.55
CA THR A 60 4.52 0.00 4.20
C THR A 60 3.94 -1.40 4.26
N MET A 61 3.17 -1.77 3.24
CA MET A 61 2.55 -3.09 3.13
C MET A 61 3.08 -3.83 1.90
N THR A 62 3.47 -5.09 2.08
CA THR A 62 3.82 -5.99 0.98
C THR A 62 2.94 -7.23 0.97
N VAL A 63 2.82 -7.81 -0.23
CA VAL A 63 2.03 -9.00 -0.53
C VAL A 63 2.96 -9.97 -1.25
N GLY A 64 3.29 -11.10 -0.63
CA GLY A 64 4.29 -12.02 -1.16
C GLY A 64 5.67 -11.35 -1.37
N LEU A 65 6.11 -10.57 -0.38
CA LEU A 65 7.38 -9.82 -0.37
C LEU A 65 7.49 -8.65 -1.38
N LEU A 66 6.46 -8.43 -2.20
CA LEU A 66 6.45 -7.37 -3.20
C LEU A 66 5.35 -6.34 -2.93
N LYS A 67 5.54 -5.12 -3.43
CA LYS A 67 4.46 -4.13 -3.50
C LYS A 67 3.36 -4.68 -4.43
N PRO A 68 2.09 -4.73 -4.00
CA PRO A 68 1.02 -5.25 -4.85
C PRO A 68 0.76 -4.32 -6.04
N SER A 69 0.19 -4.85 -7.11
CA SER A 69 -0.20 -4.08 -8.29
C SER A 69 -1.39 -3.19 -7.95
N ARG A 70 -1.27 -1.88 -8.13
CA ARG A 70 -2.34 -0.93 -7.82
C ARG A 70 -3.36 -0.88 -8.95
N LEU A 71 -4.64 -0.95 -8.59
CA LEU A 71 -5.77 -0.83 -9.50
C LEU A 71 -6.35 0.59 -9.45
N SER A 72 -6.54 1.11 -8.23
CA SER A 72 -7.01 2.47 -8.01
C SER A 72 -6.67 2.95 -6.61
N SER A 73 -6.62 4.26 -6.43
CA SER A 73 -6.45 4.88 -5.12
C SER A 73 -7.05 6.27 -5.12
N GLY A 74 -7.51 6.72 -3.97
CA GLY A 74 -8.03 8.08 -3.82
C GLY A 74 -8.31 8.45 -2.38
N VAL A 75 -8.57 9.73 -2.21
CA VAL A 75 -9.05 10.32 -0.98
C VAL A 75 -10.44 10.89 -1.24
N SER A 76 -11.35 10.77 -0.28
CA SER A 76 -12.69 11.36 -0.34
C SER A 76 -12.62 12.88 -0.49
N GLN A 77 -13.68 13.50 -1.03
CA GLN A 77 -13.69 14.95 -1.30
C GLN A 77 -13.45 15.82 -0.05
N ASP A 78 -13.81 15.31 1.12
CA ASP A 78 -13.63 15.95 2.43
C ASP A 78 -12.27 15.63 3.09
N ASN A 79 -11.39 14.87 2.41
CA ASN A 79 -10.10 14.40 2.92
C ASN A 79 -10.15 13.58 4.21
N VAL A 80 -11.28 12.90 4.45
CA VAL A 80 -11.49 12.07 5.65
C VAL A 80 -11.08 10.62 5.43
N PHE A 81 -11.38 10.06 4.25
CA PHE A 81 -11.16 8.65 3.93
C PHE A 81 -10.19 8.48 2.78
N PHE A 82 -9.19 7.64 2.98
CA PHE A 82 -8.36 7.07 1.93
C PHE A 82 -8.85 5.67 1.58
N SER A 83 -8.82 5.33 0.29
CA SER A 83 -9.03 3.98 -0.20
C SER A 83 -8.01 3.64 -1.28
N CYS A 84 -7.47 2.42 -1.23
CA CYS A 84 -6.62 1.86 -2.27
C CYS A 84 -7.06 0.43 -2.58
N HIS A 85 -7.23 0.13 -3.86
CA HIS A 85 -7.50 -1.20 -4.36
C HIS A 85 -6.26 -1.71 -5.08
N THR A 86 -5.83 -2.91 -4.71
CA THR A 86 -4.65 -3.56 -5.26
C THR A 86 -4.94 -5.03 -5.55
N THR A 87 -4.05 -5.66 -6.30
CA THR A 87 -4.05 -7.09 -6.52
C THR A 87 -2.66 -7.70 -6.35
N ASN A 88 -2.61 -9.00 -6.08
CA ASN A 88 -1.34 -9.71 -5.96
C ASN A 88 -0.59 -9.74 -7.30
N ARG A 89 0.73 -9.64 -7.21
CA ARG A 89 1.65 -10.10 -8.26
C ARG A 89 1.72 -11.64 -8.24
N PRO A 90 2.32 -12.30 -9.25
CA PRO A 90 2.49 -13.74 -9.23
C PRO A 90 3.13 -14.19 -7.91
N LEU A 91 2.49 -15.13 -7.20
CA LEU A 91 3.01 -15.67 -5.95
C LEU A 91 3.68 -17.01 -6.23
N PRO A 92 4.91 -17.24 -5.73
CA PRO A 92 5.55 -18.53 -5.86
C PRO A 92 4.76 -19.60 -5.07
N PRO A 93 4.98 -20.89 -5.37
CA PRO A 93 4.46 -21.98 -4.55
C PRO A 93 4.97 -21.85 -3.10
N MET A 94 4.08 -21.59 -2.15
CA MET A 94 4.41 -21.43 -0.72
C MET A 94 3.79 -22.55 0.11
N GLY A 95 4.23 -23.78 -0.11
CA GLY A 95 3.61 -24.97 0.50
C GLY A 95 2.28 -25.39 -0.13
N GLY A 96 1.92 -24.77 -1.26
CA GLY A 96 0.73 -25.06 -2.08
C GLY A 96 0.99 -24.73 -3.55
N ARG A 97 -0.07 -24.56 -4.36
CA ARG A 97 0.07 -24.14 -5.77
C ARG A 97 0.52 -22.68 -5.86
N SER A 98 1.18 -22.31 -6.96
CA SER A 98 1.41 -20.90 -7.28
C SER A 98 0.08 -20.18 -7.48
N ALA A 99 0.03 -18.91 -7.11
CA ALA A 99 -1.12 -18.06 -7.43
C ALA A 99 -0.78 -17.16 -8.62
N PRO A 100 -1.62 -17.14 -9.68
CA PRO A 100 -1.42 -16.20 -10.78
C PRO A 100 -1.58 -14.75 -10.30
N ALA A 101 -1.06 -13.79 -11.06
CA ALA A 101 -1.34 -12.39 -10.80
C ALA A 101 -2.85 -12.10 -10.91
N GLY A 102 -3.35 -11.14 -10.14
CA GLY A 102 -4.70 -10.62 -10.36
C GLY A 102 -5.85 -11.30 -9.59
N VAL A 103 -5.62 -12.45 -8.95
CA VAL A 103 -6.71 -13.26 -8.34
C VAL A 103 -7.06 -12.87 -6.91
N MET A 104 -6.13 -12.26 -6.18
CA MET A 104 -6.39 -11.71 -4.85
C MET A 104 -6.70 -10.24 -4.99
N HIS A 105 -7.90 -9.83 -4.62
CA HIS A 105 -8.24 -8.42 -4.44
C HIS A 105 -7.92 -8.00 -3.01
N ILE A 106 -7.25 -6.86 -2.86
CA ILE A 106 -6.85 -6.33 -1.56
C ILE A 106 -7.27 -4.87 -1.51
N GLU A 107 -8.16 -4.55 -0.58
CA GLU A 107 -8.61 -3.19 -0.30
C GLU A 107 -7.98 -2.69 1.01
N ARG A 108 -7.33 -1.52 0.95
CA ARG A 108 -6.93 -0.74 2.11
C ARG A 108 -7.87 0.44 2.26
N ARG A 109 -8.48 0.63 3.43
CA ARG A 109 -9.21 1.86 3.79
C ARG A 109 -8.62 2.47 5.04
N ARG A 110 -8.45 3.79 5.05
CA ARG A 110 -7.86 4.51 6.18
C ARG A 110 -8.60 5.80 6.48
N PHE A 111 -8.71 6.15 7.75
CA PHE A 111 -9.14 7.47 8.22
C PHE A 111 -8.42 7.86 9.52
N LEU A 112 -8.51 9.15 9.87
CA LEU A 112 -7.99 9.67 11.13
C LEU A 112 -9.14 10.01 12.08
N TRP A 113 -8.97 9.65 13.36
CA TRP A 113 -9.92 10.03 14.42
C TRP A 113 -9.19 10.09 15.76
N ASP A 114 -9.45 11.13 16.56
CA ASP A 114 -8.86 11.32 17.90
C ASP A 114 -7.32 11.10 17.92
N ARG A 115 -6.61 11.73 16.99
CA ARG A 115 -5.15 11.63 16.81
C ARG A 115 -4.63 10.21 16.55
N ARG A 116 -5.48 9.31 16.04
CA ARG A 116 -5.12 7.92 15.68
C ARG A 116 -5.41 7.66 14.21
N MET A 117 -4.60 6.78 13.63
CA MET A 117 -4.87 6.19 12.33
C MET A 117 -5.64 4.89 12.50
N PHE A 118 -6.79 4.81 11.83
CA PHE A 118 -7.55 3.57 11.71
C PHE A 118 -7.37 3.05 10.28
N GLU A 119 -6.98 1.78 10.15
CA GLU A 119 -6.83 1.13 8.86
C GLU A 119 -7.51 -0.23 8.83
N ARG A 120 -8.25 -0.48 7.74
CA ARG A 120 -8.86 -1.77 7.43
C ARG A 120 -8.21 -2.34 6.18
N ILE A 121 -7.77 -3.59 6.28
CA ILE A 121 -7.26 -4.39 5.16
C ILE A 121 -8.27 -5.50 4.89
N GLN A 122 -8.90 -5.47 3.73
CA GLN A 122 -9.83 -6.51 3.28
C GLN A 122 -9.18 -7.29 2.13
N MET A 123 -9.28 -8.62 2.17
CA MET A 123 -8.75 -9.51 1.14
C MET A 123 -9.88 -10.39 0.62
N VAL A 124 -9.96 -10.55 -0.70
CA VAL A 124 -10.94 -11.40 -1.37
C VAL A 124 -10.20 -12.28 -2.39
N ASN A 125 -10.38 -13.60 -2.27
CA ASN A 125 -9.91 -14.54 -3.27
C ASN A 125 -10.96 -14.68 -4.38
N HIS A 126 -10.62 -14.29 -5.60
CA HIS A 126 -11.43 -14.49 -6.80
C HIS A 126 -10.97 -15.69 -7.64
N GLY A 127 -9.96 -16.43 -7.18
CA GLY A 127 -9.51 -17.68 -7.77
C GLY A 127 -10.40 -18.86 -7.41
N VAL A 128 -10.10 -20.01 -8.02
CA VAL A 128 -10.81 -21.29 -7.80
C VAL A 128 -10.08 -22.22 -6.83
N GLU A 129 -8.92 -21.79 -6.34
CA GLU A 129 -8.05 -22.55 -5.44
C GLU A 129 -7.79 -21.74 -4.17
N ASP A 130 -7.49 -22.43 -3.07
CA ASP A 130 -6.98 -21.79 -1.87
C ASP A 130 -5.57 -21.21 -2.12
N ILE A 131 -5.35 -19.98 -1.65
CA ILE A 131 -4.10 -19.25 -1.84
C ILE A 131 -3.51 -18.87 -0.50
N LEU A 132 -2.24 -19.22 -0.29
CA LEU A 132 -1.46 -18.67 0.80
C LEU A 132 -0.99 -17.27 0.39
N LEU A 133 -1.47 -16.25 1.12
CA LEU A 133 -1.18 -14.84 0.85
C LEU A 133 -0.39 -14.21 2.01
N PRO A 134 0.96 -14.19 1.96
CA PRO A 134 1.74 -13.55 3.00
C PRO A 134 1.58 -12.04 2.92
N LEU A 135 1.14 -11.45 4.03
CA LEU A 135 1.15 -10.01 4.23
C LEU A 135 2.26 -9.65 5.21
N ALA A 136 3.04 -8.63 4.87
CA ALA A 136 4.02 -8.07 5.79
C ALA A 136 3.86 -6.55 5.87
N PHE A 137 3.97 -6.04 7.09
CA PHE A 137 3.96 -4.62 7.40
C PHE A 137 5.32 -4.23 7.96
N ASP A 138 5.87 -3.16 7.44
CA ASP A 138 7.10 -2.56 7.93
C ASP A 138 6.78 -1.15 8.43
N PHE A 139 7.15 -0.86 9.67
CA PHE A 139 6.76 0.36 10.35
C PHE A 139 7.91 0.94 11.17
N GLY A 140 7.86 2.25 11.38
CA GLY A 140 8.89 2.97 12.10
C GLY A 140 8.38 4.29 12.66
N ALA A 141 9.00 4.73 13.74
CA ALA A 141 8.75 6.00 14.38
C ALA A 141 10.08 6.71 14.63
N ASP A 142 10.12 8.02 14.40
CA ASP A 142 11.29 8.86 14.67
C ASP A 142 11.00 10.04 15.58
N PHE A 143 9.72 10.39 15.79
CA PHE A 143 9.28 11.53 16.58
C PHE A 143 9.90 12.86 16.12
N ALA A 144 10.22 12.96 14.83
CA ALA A 144 10.73 14.19 14.24
C ALA A 144 9.65 15.27 14.25
N ASP A 145 10.04 16.48 14.62
CA ASP A 145 9.19 17.66 14.47
C ASP A 145 8.98 17.99 12.97
N ILE A 146 7.82 18.54 12.62
CA ILE A 146 7.48 18.89 11.23
C ILE A 146 8.50 19.81 10.56
N PHE A 147 9.16 20.69 11.33
CA PHE A 147 10.23 21.56 10.82
C PHE A 147 11.50 20.78 10.49
N GLN A 148 11.81 19.70 11.22
CA GLN A 148 12.92 18.80 10.88
C GLN A 148 12.62 17.99 9.62
N VAL A 149 11.34 17.73 9.32
CA VAL A 149 10.90 16.98 8.14
C VAL A 149 10.88 17.85 6.88
N ARG A 150 10.46 19.12 7.00
CA ARG A 150 10.27 20.03 5.85
C ARG A 150 11.51 20.81 5.44
N GLY A 151 12.49 20.96 6.34
CA GLY A 151 13.69 21.78 6.13
C GLY A 151 13.52 23.21 6.64
#